data_AF-A0AAJ0FI01-F1
#
_entry.id   AF-A0AAJ0FI01-F1
#
_cell.length_a   1.000
_cell.length_b   1.000
_cell.length_c   1.000
_cell.angle_alpha   90.00
_cell.angle_beta   90.00
_cell.angle_gamma   90.00
#
_symmetry.space_group_name_H-M   'P 1'
#
loop_
_entity.id
_entity.type
_entity.pdbx_description
1 polymer ?
#
loop_
_entity_poly.entity_id
_entity_poly.type
_entity_poly.pdbx_seq_one_letter_code
_entity_poly.pdbx_strand_id
1 'polypeptide(L)'
;MKLFNCLPKYLFVICTKCKVRCCAGKARTYLRRKHDYINARQQAEVVKVVERLEGIVQNQDELQTFWFLPLTVDLILFIALPKSNRLQCNKCRFVTQGK
;
A
#
# COMPACT_ATOMS: atom_id res chain seq x y z
N MET A 1 10.62 14.19 7.65
CA MET A 1 9.16 13.99 7.45
C MET A 1 8.88 12.51 7.25
N LYS A 2 7.94 11.89 7.99
CA LYS A 2 7.68 10.43 7.94
C LYS A 2 6.43 10.13 7.12
N LEU A 3 6.62 9.65 5.88
CA LEU A 3 5.55 9.42 4.90
C LEU A 3 5.07 7.98 4.84
N PHE A 4 5.85 7.03 5.33
CA PHE A 4 5.52 5.62 5.29
C PHE A 4 5.54 5.03 6.71
N ASN A 5 4.51 4.26 7.02
CA ASN A 5 4.52 3.36 8.17
C ASN A 5 4.84 1.96 7.66
N CYS A 6 5.87 1.35 8.24
CA CYS A 6 6.18 -0.07 8.10
C CYS A 6 5.49 -0.80 9.24
N LEU A 7 4.74 -1.84 8.93
CA LEU A 7 4.16 -2.75 9.90
C LEU A 7 4.87 -4.09 9.70
N PRO A 8 5.60 -4.63 10.69
CA PRO A 8 6.43 -5.84 10.53
C PRO A 8 5.66 -7.07 10.03
N LYS A 9 4.33 -7.07 10.21
CA LYS A 9 3.42 -8.13 9.75
C LYS A 9 3.07 -8.07 8.25
N TYR A 10 3.45 -7.00 7.55
CA TYR A 10 3.04 -6.75 6.17
C TYR A 10 4.24 -6.40 5.30
N LEU A 11 4.32 -7.02 4.12
CA LEU A 11 5.44 -6.86 3.20
C LEU A 11 5.41 -5.57 2.38
N PHE A 12 4.64 -4.57 2.79
CA PHE A 12 4.44 -3.34 2.04
C PHE A 12 4.43 -2.14 2.96
N VAL A 13 4.85 -1.00 2.43
CA VAL A 13 4.78 0.27 3.14
C VAL A 13 3.43 0.95 2.91
N ILE A 14 2.88 1.60 3.92
CA ILE A 14 1.62 2.34 3.81
C ILE A 14 1.92 3.83 3.82
N CYS A 15 1.49 4.54 2.76
CA CYS A 15 1.57 5.99 2.75
C CYS A 15 0.69 6.58 3.86
N THR A 16 1.26 7.36 4.77
CA THR A 16 0.54 7.93 5.92
C THR A 16 -0.49 8.97 5.52
N LYS A 17 -0.31 9.62 4.36
CA LYS A 17 -1.21 10.64 3.80
C LYS A 17 -2.35 10.02 3.00
N CYS A 18 -2.05 9.17 2.02
CA CYS A 18 -3.08 8.60 1.15
C CYS A 18 -3.70 7.31 1.69
N LYS A 19 -3.10 6.68 2.71
CA LYS A 19 -3.56 5.40 3.29
C LYS A 19 -3.58 4.26 2.26
N VAL A 20 -2.68 4.32 1.29
CA VAL A 20 -2.51 3.35 0.19
C VAL A 20 -1.23 2.55 0.42
N ARG A 21 -1.30 1.24 0.16
CA ARG A 21 -0.15 0.32 0.18
C ARG A 21 0.75 0.53 -1.03
N CYS A 22 2.06 0.45 -0.83
CA CYS A 22 3.06 0.58 -1.87
C CYS A 22 4.18 -0.45 -1.66
N CYS A 23 4.60 -1.11 -2.74
CA CYS A 23 5.83 -1.91 -2.76
C CYS A 23 7.05 -0.98 -2.81
N ALA A 24 8.21 -1.43 -2.32
CA ALA A 24 9.42 -0.61 -2.27
C ALA A 24 9.82 -0.08 -3.66
N GLY A 25 9.87 -0.95 -4.67
CA GLY A 25 10.21 -0.59 -6.05
C GLY A 25 9.20 0.36 -6.73
N LYS A 26 8.02 0.57 -6.15
CA LYS A 26 7.02 1.55 -6.65
C LYS A 26 7.02 2.86 -5.85
N ALA A 27 7.78 2.97 -4.75
CA ALA A 27 7.75 4.13 -3.86
C ALA A 27 8.12 5.44 -4.59
N ARG A 28 9.17 5.42 -5.43
CA ARG A 28 9.60 6.62 -6.18
C ARG A 28 8.52 7.09 -7.17
N THR A 29 7.98 6.16 -7.95
CA THR A 29 6.92 6.45 -8.93
C THR A 29 5.64 6.90 -8.25
N TYR A 30 5.32 6.30 -7.10
CA TYR A 30 4.19 6.68 -6.27
C TYR A 30 4.33 8.13 -5.75
N LEU A 31 5.49 8.49 -5.19
CA LEU A 31 5.76 9.85 -4.70
C LEU A 31 5.66 10.87 -5.83
N ARG A 32 6.23 10.59 -7.01
CA ARG A 32 6.12 11.50 -8.17
C ARG A 32 4.69 11.73 -8.63
N ARG A 33 3.81 10.72 -8.51
CA ARG A 33 2.42 10.79 -8.99
C ARG A 33 1.43 11.34 -7.97
N LYS A 34 1.69 11.15 -6.68
CA LYS A 34 0.75 11.46 -5.58
C LYS A 34 1.26 12.52 -4.60
N HIS A 35 2.55 12.83 -4.65
CA HIS A 35 3.25 13.77 -3.78
C HIS A 35 4.30 14.58 -4.58
N ASP A 36 3.90 15.10 -5.73
CA ASP A 36 4.72 15.96 -6.60
C ASP A 36 5.13 17.28 -5.92
N TYR A 37 4.33 17.75 -4.96
CA TYR A 37 4.66 18.87 -4.07
C TYR A 37 5.91 18.63 -3.19
N ILE A 38 6.42 17.39 -3.11
CA ILE A 38 7.66 17.04 -2.40
C ILE A 38 8.82 17.09 -3.39
N ASN A 39 9.87 17.82 -3.06
CA ASN A 39 11.02 17.95 -3.94
C ASN A 39 11.78 16.62 -4.12
N ALA A 40 12.54 16.52 -5.22
CA ALA A 40 13.23 15.29 -5.60
C ALA A 40 14.23 14.77 -4.55
N ARG A 41 14.87 15.67 -3.79
CA ARG A 41 15.81 15.31 -2.72
C ARG A 41 15.08 14.61 -1.57
N GLN A 42 13.99 15.20 -1.09
CA GLN A 42 13.14 14.61 -0.05
C GLN A 42 12.52 13.30 -0.51
N GLN A 43 12.09 13.21 -1.78
CA GLN A 43 11.61 11.94 -2.34
C GLN A 43 12.70 10.87 -2.32
N ALA A 44 13.95 11.20 -2.66
CA ALA A 44 15.07 10.27 -2.64
C ALA A 44 15.40 9.80 -1.21
N GLU A 45 15.33 10.68 -0.22
CA GLU A 45 15.51 10.31 1.20
C GLU A 45 14.45 9.30 1.65
N VAL A 46 13.19 9.55 1.29
CA VAL A 46 12.08 8.63 1.60
C VAL A 46 12.27 7.28 0.91
N VAL A 47 12.66 7.27 -0.35
CA VAL A 47 12.92 6.04 -1.11
C VAL A 47 14.07 5.24 -0.49
N LYS A 48 15.18 5.90 -0.12
CA LYS A 48 16.31 5.24 0.58
C LYS A 48 15.88 4.58 1.89
N VAL A 49 14.99 5.22 2.65
CA VAL A 49 14.46 4.62 3.88
C VAL A 49 13.62 3.39 3.57
N VAL A 50 12.76 3.46 2.55
CA VAL A 50 11.90 2.34 2.14
C VAL A 50 12.71 1.17 1.59
N GLU A 51 13.76 1.42 0.80
CA GLU A 51 14.65 0.39 0.23
C GLU A 51 15.49 -0.34 1.29
N ARG A 52 15.76 0.30 2.43
CA ARG A 52 16.49 -0.31 3.56
C ARG A 52 15.61 -1.15 4.48
N LEU A 53 14.28 -1.18 4.26
CA LEU A 53 13.39 -2.00 5.06
C LEU A 53 13.49 -3.45 4.61
N GLU A 54 14.01 -4.30 5.48
CA GLU A 54 14.02 -5.74 5.26
C GLU A 54 12.59 -6.31 5.25
N GLY A 55 12.35 -7.31 4.40
CA GLY A 55 11.05 -7.98 4.29
C GLY A 55 9.97 -7.21 3.52
N ILE A 56 10.29 -6.06 2.90
CA ILE A 56 9.35 -5.36 2.02
C ILE A 56 9.52 -5.82 0.58
N VAL A 57 8.41 -6.21 -0.07
CA VAL A 57 8.43 -6.62 -1.47
C VAL A 57 8.74 -5.45 -2.40
N GLN A 58 9.49 -5.72 -3.46
CA GLN A 58 9.84 -4.73 -4.48
C GLN A 58 8.74 -4.56 -5.52
N ASN A 59 8.04 -5.65 -5.83
CA ASN A 59 7.01 -5.71 -6.86
C ASN A 59 5.84 -6.60 -6.43
N GLN A 60 4.83 -6.66 -7.29
CA GLN A 60 3.61 -7.42 -7.03
C GLN A 60 3.81 -8.93 -7.27
N ASP A 61 4.80 -9.33 -8.06
CA ASP A 61 5.08 -10.73 -8.36
C ASP A 61 5.66 -11.45 -7.14
N GLU A 62 6.46 -10.76 -6.34
CA GLU A 62 6.95 -11.23 -5.03
C GLU A 62 5.83 -11.43 -3.99
N LEU A 63 4.62 -10.90 -4.21
CA LEU A 63 3.46 -11.22 -3.38
C LEU A 63 2.86 -12.58 -3.72
N GLN A 64 3.11 -13.13 -4.91
CA GLN A 64 2.53 -14.42 -5.33
C GLN A 64 3.17 -15.60 -4.61
N THR A 65 4.45 -15.50 -4.28
CA THR A 65 5.18 -16.51 -3.51
C THR A 65 4.97 -16.40 -2.00
N PHE A 66 4.25 -15.36 -1.54
CA PHE A 66 3.99 -15.16 -0.12
C PHE A 66 2.77 -15.93 0.37
N TRP A 67 2.98 -16.75 1.39
CA TRP A 67 1.90 -17.36 2.14
C TRP A 67 1.18 -16.28 2.96
N PHE A 68 -0.05 -15.96 2.56
CA PHE A 68 -0.93 -15.12 3.36
C PHE A 68 -1.16 -15.79 4.72
N LEU A 69 -0.73 -15.13 5.80
CA LEU A 69 -1.11 -15.54 7.14
C LEU A 69 -2.65 -15.59 7.20
N PRO A 70 -3.26 -16.65 7.77
CA PRO A 70 -4.70 -16.78 7.87
C PRO A 70 -5.27 -15.52 8.54
N LEU A 71 -6.27 -14.91 7.90
CA LEU A 71 -6.90 -13.66 8.32
C LEU A 71 -7.42 -13.79 9.76
N THR A 72 -6.61 -13.38 10.73
CA THR A 72 -7.07 -12.98 12.06
C THR A 72 -7.42 -11.51 11.96
N VAL A 73 -8.72 -11.25 11.97
CA VAL A 73 -9.36 -10.03 11.52
C VAL A 73 -9.19 -8.91 12.56
N ASP A 74 -8.00 -8.31 12.61
CA ASP A 74 -7.86 -6.96 13.12
C ASP A 74 -7.75 -6.01 11.93
N LEU A 75 -8.73 -5.11 11.81
CA LEU A 75 -8.74 -4.06 10.80
C LEU A 75 -7.42 -3.29 10.87
N ILE A 76 -6.66 -3.30 9.78
CA ILE A 76 -5.47 -2.46 9.66
C ILE A 76 -5.95 -1.00 9.65
N LEU A 77 -5.92 -0.35 10.81
CA LEU A 77 -6.37 1.03 11.07
C LEU A 77 -5.80 2.08 10.10
N PHE A 78 -4.78 1.72 9.32
CA PHE A 78 -4.07 2.59 8.41
C PHE A 78 -4.47 2.45 6.93
N ILE A 79 -5.36 1.51 6.57
CA ILE A 79 -5.86 1.37 5.21
C ILE A 79 -7.20 2.10 5.11
N ALA A 80 -7.33 3.00 4.13
CA ALA A 80 -8.61 3.66 3.88
C ALA A 80 -9.70 2.62 3.59
N LEU A 81 -10.90 2.83 4.14
CA LEU A 81 -12.07 2.04 3.78
C LEU A 81 -12.21 2.04 2.25
N PRO A 82 -12.58 0.90 1.64
CA PRO A 82 -12.91 0.89 0.23
C PRO A 82 -13.99 1.94 -0.04
N LYS A 83 -13.84 2.74 -1.11
CA LYS A 83 -14.90 3.65 -1.54
C LYS A 83 -16.20 2.85 -1.69
N SER A 84 -17.27 3.36 -1.10
CA SER A 84 -18.57 2.70 -0.89
C SER A 84 -19.37 2.41 -2.16
N ASN A 85 -18.85 2.69 -3.36
CA ASN A 85 -19.52 2.41 -4.64
C ASN A 85 -19.48 0.92 -5.02
N ARG A 86 -19.53 0.01 -4.04
CA ARG A 86 -19.54 -1.42 -4.29
C ARG A 86 -20.98 -1.86 -4.51
N LEU A 87 -21.30 -2.25 -5.74
CA LEU A 87 -22.56 -2.89 -6.09
C LEU A 87 -22.39 -4.40 -5.93
N GLN A 88 -23.19 -5.00 -5.06
CA GLN A 88 -23.20 -6.45 -4.85
C GLN A 88 -24.42 -7.05 -5.56
N CYS A 89 -24.20 -8.10 -6.34
CA CYS A 89 -25.29 -8.89 -6.89
C CYS A 89 -25.95 -9.72 -5.76
N ASN A 90 -27.26 -9.58 -5.58
CA ASN A 90 -28.01 -10.32 -4.54
C ASN A 90 -28.08 -11.84 -4.79
N LYS A 91 -27.88 -12.31 -6.03
CA LYS A 91 -27.94 -13.74 -6.37
C LYS A 91 -26.60 -14.45 -6.19
N CYS A 92 -25.53 -13.92 -6.78
CA CYS A 92 -24.22 -14.58 -6.78
C CYS A 92 -23.21 -13.97 -5.80
N ARG A 93 -23.60 -12.92 -5.06
CA ARG A 93 -22.77 -12.16 -4.12
C ARG A 93 -21.50 -11.52 -4.72
N PHE A 94 -21.36 -11.55 -6.04
CA PHE A 94 -20.27 -10.89 -6.75
C PHE A 94 -20.33 -9.38 -6.55
N VAL A 95 -19.19 -8.76 -6.25
CA VAL A 95 -19.06 -7.33 -5.94
C VAL A 95 -18.30 -6.64 -7.06
N THR A 96 -18.92 -5.63 -7.67
CA THR A 96 -18.30 -4.74 -8.67
C THR A 96 -18.25 -3.30 -8.15
N GLN A 97 -17.47 -2.45 -8.80
CA GLN A 97 -17.46 -1.00 -8.53
C GLN A 97 -18.44 -0.32 -9.49
N GLY A 98 -19.40 0.44 -8.95
CA GLY A 98 -20.27 1.33 -9.72
C GLY A 98 -19.46 2.48 -10.31
N LYS A 99 -19.61 2.69 -11.62
CA LYS A 99 -18.98 3.78 -12.39
C LYS A 99 -19.26 5.14 -11.79
#